data_AF-A0A2V8DVJ2-F1
#
_entry.id   AF-A0A2V8DVJ2-F1
#
_cell.length_a   1.000
_cell.length_b   1.000
_cell.length_c   1.000
_cell.angle_alpha   90.00
_cell.angle_beta   90.00
_cell.angle_gamma   90.00
#
_symmetry.space_group_name_H-M   'P 1'
#
loop_
_entity.id
_entity.type
_entity.pdbx_description
1 polymer ?
#
loop_
_entity_poly.entity_id
_entity_poly.type
_entity_poly.pdbx_seq_one_letter_code
_entity_poly.pdbx_strand_id
1 'polypeptide(L)'
;MLSARRLSSAISMVVAAGLVSTVTAWAEGPRRGHADLNGFGENPTLSSPAFGNLDVKISKDGGSLEYVLTYDGLPTSVLFAHIHLGRPAINGGVMVFLCTNSPAPPGPPVPPPCPQVGGTVSGVLTAADVIGPSTQGVSAGEFAEFIRALRASAAYGNVHTAAFPGGEIRGQVTFRDRHDDD
;
A
#
# COMPACT_ATOMS: atom_id res chain seq x y z
N MET A 1 -60.40 58.49 24.01
CA MET A 1 -59.68 57.21 24.20
C MET A 1 -59.64 56.48 22.87
N LEU A 2 -58.57 55.73 22.58
CA LEU A 2 -58.14 55.10 21.30
C LEU A 2 -57.44 56.06 20.33
N SER A 3 -56.30 55.75 19.70
CA SER A 3 -55.39 54.59 19.82
C SER A 3 -54.04 54.98 19.21
N ALA A 4 -52.94 54.73 19.92
CA ALA A 4 -51.59 54.97 19.44
C ALA A 4 -51.18 53.87 18.43
N ARG A 5 -50.79 54.28 17.22
CA ARG A 5 -50.20 53.38 16.20
C ARG A 5 -48.83 52.89 16.70
N ARG A 6 -48.73 51.59 17.03
CA ARG A 6 -47.44 50.91 17.21
C ARG A 6 -47.01 50.34 15.85
N LEU A 7 -45.94 50.90 15.27
CA LEU A 7 -45.18 50.22 14.22
C LEU A 7 -44.38 49.10 14.88
N SER A 8 -44.69 47.86 14.54
CA SER A 8 -43.85 46.71 14.89
C SER A 8 -42.90 46.44 13.73
N SER A 9 -41.63 46.83 13.87
CA SER A 9 -40.56 46.36 12.99
C SER A 9 -40.31 44.88 13.26
N ALA A 10 -40.59 44.02 12.28
CA ALA A 10 -40.20 42.61 12.32
C ALA A 10 -38.71 42.50 11.98
N ILE A 11 -37.90 42.08 12.94
CA ILE A 11 -36.51 41.70 12.72
C ILE A 11 -36.52 40.26 12.19
N SER A 12 -36.28 40.10 10.87
CA SER A 12 -36.05 38.80 10.27
C SER A 12 -34.69 38.25 10.72
N MET A 13 -34.72 37.25 11.60
CA MET A 13 -33.54 36.51 12.02
C MET A 13 -33.27 35.40 11.00
N VAL A 14 -32.32 35.61 10.09
CA VAL A 14 -31.84 34.59 9.16
C VAL A 14 -30.92 33.65 9.95
N VAL A 15 -31.39 32.44 10.24
CA VAL A 15 -30.56 31.35 10.79
C VAL A 15 -29.87 30.67 9.62
N ALA A 16 -28.59 30.96 9.39
CA ALA A 16 -27.75 30.22 8.46
C ALA A 16 -27.38 28.87 9.11
N ALA A 17 -28.05 27.80 8.71
CA ALA A 17 -27.65 26.44 9.07
C ALA A 17 -26.37 26.08 8.29
N GLY A 18 -25.22 26.15 8.97
CA GLY A 18 -23.96 25.67 8.43
C GLY A 18 -24.01 24.14 8.28
N LEU A 19 -23.87 23.65 7.05
CA LEU A 19 -23.61 22.25 6.74
C LEU A 19 -22.23 21.89 7.30
N VAL A 20 -22.20 21.24 8.46
CA VAL A 20 -20.99 20.59 8.96
C VAL A 20 -20.81 19.32 8.14
N SER A 21 -19.96 19.39 7.11
CA SER A 21 -19.42 18.21 6.45
C SER A 21 -18.62 17.44 7.49
N THR A 22 -19.19 16.37 8.04
CA THR A 22 -18.45 15.45 8.89
C THR A 22 -17.45 14.72 8.00
N VAL A 23 -16.20 15.17 8.03
CA VAL A 23 -15.09 14.36 7.53
C VAL A 23 -15.06 13.16 8.47
N THR A 24 -15.60 12.03 8.03
CA THR A 24 -15.45 10.79 8.76
C THR A 24 -13.98 10.45 8.75
N ALA A 25 -13.27 10.79 9.84
CA ALA A 25 -11.96 10.28 10.11
C ALA A 25 -12.10 8.75 10.17
N TRP A 26 -11.68 8.07 9.09
CA TRP A 26 -11.46 6.64 9.16
C TRP A 26 -10.54 6.40 10.35
N ALA A 27 -10.97 5.56 11.30
CA ALA A 27 -10.12 5.20 12.42
C ALA A 27 -8.75 4.78 11.86
N GLU A 28 -7.67 5.38 12.37
CA GLU A 28 -6.32 5.06 11.92
C GLU A 28 -6.05 3.58 12.22
N GLY A 29 -6.25 2.71 11.23
CA GLY A 29 -5.93 1.29 11.35
C GLY A 29 -4.43 1.07 11.50
N PRO A 30 -3.99 -0.19 11.72
CA PRO A 30 -2.59 -0.55 11.84
C PRO A 30 -1.70 0.14 10.81
N ARG A 31 -0.51 0.55 11.25
CA ARG A 31 0.43 1.33 10.43
C ARG A 31 1.73 0.64 10.13
N ARG A 32 2.02 -0.49 10.77
CA ARG A 32 3.21 -1.30 10.51
C ARG A 32 2.76 -2.65 10.02
N GLY A 33 3.29 -3.04 8.86
CA GLY A 33 3.06 -4.34 8.27
C GLY A 33 4.38 -5.06 8.05
N HIS A 34 4.32 -6.38 8.03
CA HIS A 34 5.45 -7.26 7.83
C HIS A 34 5.07 -8.43 6.93
N ALA A 35 6.03 -8.93 6.15
CA ALA A 35 5.93 -10.17 5.41
C ALA A 35 7.27 -10.92 5.41
N ASP A 36 7.22 -12.21 5.75
CA ASP A 36 8.29 -13.17 5.52
C ASP A 36 8.15 -13.73 4.10
N LEU A 37 9.18 -13.54 3.25
CA LEU A 37 9.21 -13.99 1.87
C LEU A 37 10.04 -15.27 1.77
N ASN A 38 9.50 -16.28 1.08
CA ASN A 38 10.22 -17.50 0.73
C ASN A 38 9.59 -18.17 -0.51
N GLY A 39 10.25 -19.20 -1.04
CA GLY A 39 9.75 -19.94 -2.21
C GLY A 39 8.45 -20.71 -1.96
N PHE A 40 8.15 -21.07 -0.70
CA PHE A 40 6.91 -21.76 -0.37
C PHE A 40 5.68 -20.86 -0.42
N GLY A 41 5.88 -19.54 -0.32
CA GLY A 41 4.83 -18.55 -0.52
C GLY A 41 4.42 -18.37 -1.98
N GLU A 42 5.18 -18.86 -2.95
CA GLU A 42 4.89 -18.69 -4.39
C GLU A 42 3.70 -19.50 -4.88
N ASN A 43 3.14 -19.08 -6.03
CA ASN A 43 2.15 -19.85 -6.76
C ASN A 43 2.51 -19.97 -8.27
N PRO A 44 2.92 -21.16 -8.75
CA PRO A 44 3.03 -22.42 -7.98
C PRO A 44 4.14 -22.35 -6.93
N THR A 45 4.02 -23.16 -5.88
CA THR A 45 5.02 -23.28 -4.82
C THR A 45 6.38 -23.70 -5.38
N LEU A 46 7.45 -23.04 -4.93
CA LEU A 46 8.82 -23.31 -5.32
C LEU A 46 9.65 -23.84 -4.14
N SER A 47 10.64 -24.67 -4.46
CA SER A 47 11.73 -25.01 -3.55
C SER A 47 12.94 -24.15 -3.89
N SER A 48 13.10 -23.01 -3.21
CA SER A 48 14.26 -22.13 -3.33
C SER A 48 14.93 -21.96 -1.96
N PRO A 49 16.27 -21.87 -1.90
CA PRO A 49 16.98 -21.52 -0.66
C PRO A 49 16.80 -20.04 -0.28
N ALA A 50 16.28 -19.21 -1.19
CA ALA A 50 16.12 -17.80 -0.98
C ALA A 50 15.05 -17.46 0.07
N PHE A 51 15.28 -16.36 0.77
CA PHE A 51 14.34 -15.82 1.75
C PHE A 51 14.45 -14.29 1.79
N GLY A 52 13.46 -13.64 2.40
CA GLY A 52 13.49 -12.21 2.61
C GLY A 52 12.45 -11.72 3.61
N ASN A 53 12.51 -10.43 3.91
CA ASN A 53 11.62 -9.74 4.82
C ASN A 53 11.21 -8.42 4.16
N LEU A 54 9.92 -8.11 4.21
CA LEU A 54 9.39 -6.82 3.80
C LEU A 54 8.70 -6.17 4.99
N ASP A 55 9.27 -5.06 5.45
CA ASP A 55 8.65 -4.19 6.44
C ASP A 55 8.05 -2.96 5.75
N VAL A 56 6.82 -2.61 6.11
CA VAL A 56 6.13 -1.42 5.61
C VAL A 56 5.61 -0.57 6.75
N LYS A 57 5.64 0.75 6.57
CA LYS A 57 5.14 1.72 7.54
C LYS A 57 4.38 2.85 6.87
N ILE A 58 3.09 2.95 7.20
CA ILE A 58 2.19 3.99 6.72
C ILE A 58 2.45 5.29 7.51
N SER A 59 2.53 6.43 6.81
CA SER A 59 2.66 7.77 7.40
C SER A 59 1.45 8.15 8.27
N LYS A 60 1.56 9.20 9.09
CA LYS A 60 0.46 9.57 10.02
C LYS A 60 -0.78 10.06 9.28
N ASP A 61 -0.55 10.82 8.22
CA ASP A 61 -1.59 11.33 7.33
C ASP A 61 -2.10 10.29 6.32
N GLY A 62 -1.51 9.10 6.28
CA GLY A 62 -1.85 8.04 5.31
C GLY A 62 -1.47 8.34 3.86
N GLY A 63 -0.73 9.42 3.61
CA GLY A 63 -0.34 9.85 2.27
C GLY A 63 0.92 9.18 1.70
N SER A 64 1.67 8.45 2.52
CA SER A 64 2.85 7.72 2.08
C SER A 64 3.10 6.43 2.85
N LEU A 65 3.95 5.57 2.28
CA LEU A 65 4.38 4.31 2.87
C LEU A 65 5.90 4.19 2.74
N GLU A 66 6.59 4.13 3.87
CA GLU A 66 8.00 3.74 3.94
C GLU A 66 8.09 2.21 3.81
N TYR A 67 9.06 1.71 3.06
CA TYR A 67 9.35 0.27 3.01
C TYR A 67 10.84 -0.02 3.20
N VAL A 68 11.12 -1.20 3.75
CA VAL A 68 12.44 -1.84 3.75
C VAL A 68 12.25 -3.27 3.31
N LEU A 69 12.90 -3.63 2.21
CA LEU A 69 12.96 -4.99 1.69
C LEU A 69 14.39 -5.50 1.83
N THR A 70 14.56 -6.60 2.54
CA THR A 70 15.83 -7.33 2.64
C THR A 70 15.62 -8.75 2.15
N TYR A 71 16.54 -9.27 1.36
CA TYR A 71 16.52 -10.66 0.89
C TYR A 71 17.93 -11.21 0.73
N ASP A 72 18.05 -12.53 0.69
CA ASP A 72 19.32 -13.22 0.47
C ASP A 72 19.07 -14.62 -0.15
N GLY A 73 20.14 -15.26 -0.59
CA GLY A 73 20.12 -16.63 -1.10
C GLY A 73 19.53 -16.78 -2.50
N LEU A 74 19.42 -15.68 -3.27
CA LEU A 74 18.90 -15.72 -4.65
C LEU A 74 20.00 -16.24 -5.60
N PRO A 75 19.81 -17.40 -6.26
CA PRO A 75 20.86 -18.07 -7.03
C PRO A 75 21.13 -17.43 -8.39
N THR A 76 20.22 -16.57 -8.87
CA THR A 76 20.33 -15.88 -10.15
C THR A 76 20.05 -14.38 -10.01
N SER A 77 20.30 -13.62 -11.08
CA SER A 77 20.15 -12.17 -11.05
C SER A 77 18.72 -11.74 -10.72
N VAL A 78 18.60 -10.71 -9.89
CA VAL A 78 17.31 -10.13 -9.48
C VAL A 78 16.82 -9.19 -10.56
N LEU A 79 15.60 -9.41 -11.05
CA LEU A 79 14.98 -8.60 -12.11
C LEU A 79 14.24 -7.38 -11.55
N PHE A 80 13.37 -7.61 -10.57
CA PHE A 80 12.52 -6.59 -9.94
C PHE A 80 11.87 -7.14 -8.67
N ALA A 81 11.37 -6.25 -7.82
CA ALA A 81 10.55 -6.60 -6.67
C ALA A 81 9.32 -5.69 -6.58
N HIS A 82 8.18 -6.26 -6.17
CA HIS A 82 6.87 -5.62 -6.23
C HIS A 82 6.05 -5.85 -4.96
N ILE A 83 4.97 -5.07 -4.82
CA ILE A 83 3.80 -5.47 -4.03
C ILE A 83 2.62 -5.68 -4.99
N HIS A 84 1.95 -6.82 -4.86
CA HIS A 84 0.83 -7.24 -5.70
C HIS A 84 -0.50 -7.24 -4.93
N LEU A 85 -1.62 -7.16 -5.66
CA LEU A 85 -2.98 -7.31 -5.13
C LEU A 85 -3.46 -8.76 -5.23
N GLY A 86 -3.27 -9.53 -4.17
CA GLY A 86 -3.72 -10.92 -4.07
C GLY A 86 -3.75 -11.42 -2.63
N ARG A 87 -4.76 -12.24 -2.34
CA ARG A 87 -4.85 -13.02 -1.09
C ARG A 87 -3.90 -14.22 -1.13
N PRO A 88 -3.69 -14.92 0.00
CA PRO A 88 -2.85 -16.10 0.04
C PRO A 88 -3.22 -17.09 -1.07
N ALA A 89 -2.19 -17.60 -1.76
CA ALA A 89 -2.29 -18.51 -2.91
C ALA A 89 -2.98 -17.96 -4.18
N ILE A 90 -3.37 -16.68 -4.25
CA ILE A 90 -3.97 -16.08 -5.44
C ILE A 90 -2.97 -15.12 -6.09
N ASN A 91 -2.67 -15.34 -7.38
CA ASN A 91 -1.83 -14.43 -8.16
C ASN A 91 -2.59 -13.13 -8.44
N GLY A 92 -1.91 -12.01 -8.20
CA GLY A 92 -2.42 -10.66 -8.35
C GLY A 92 -1.60 -9.84 -9.33
N GLY A 93 -2.19 -8.77 -9.85
CA GLY A 93 -1.45 -7.75 -10.59
C GLY A 93 -0.61 -6.87 -9.66
N VAL A 94 0.37 -6.20 -10.26
CA VAL A 94 1.32 -5.33 -9.55
C VAL A 94 0.64 -4.02 -9.16
N MET A 95 0.75 -3.64 -7.87
CA MET A 95 0.30 -2.33 -7.40
C MET A 95 1.42 -1.30 -7.42
N VAL A 96 2.62 -1.68 -6.98
CA VAL A 96 3.78 -0.80 -6.84
C VAL A 96 5.08 -1.57 -7.08
N PHE A 97 6.10 -0.86 -7.53
CA PHE A 97 7.47 -1.36 -7.63
C PHE A 97 8.28 -0.96 -6.40
N LEU A 98 9.04 -1.90 -5.85
CA LEU A 98 10.00 -1.66 -4.77
C LEU A 98 11.40 -1.44 -5.35
N CYS A 99 11.77 -2.18 -6.39
CA CYS A 99 13.03 -1.98 -7.10
C CYS A 99 12.96 -2.59 -8.51
N THR A 100 13.85 -2.18 -9.41
CA THR A 100 13.96 -2.76 -10.76
C THR A 100 15.37 -2.71 -11.32
N ASN A 101 15.81 -3.80 -11.96
CA ASN A 101 16.99 -3.84 -12.84
C ASN A 101 16.60 -4.01 -14.32
N SER A 102 15.31 -3.91 -14.61
CA SER A 102 14.73 -3.85 -15.95
C SER A 102 14.24 -2.43 -16.24
N PRO A 103 13.94 -2.07 -17.51
CA PRO A 103 13.39 -0.76 -17.84
C PRO A 103 12.19 -0.43 -16.94
N ALA A 104 12.26 0.72 -16.26
CA ALA A 104 11.21 1.14 -15.34
C ALA A 104 9.89 1.39 -16.10
N PRO A 105 8.73 1.14 -15.45
CA PRO A 105 7.44 1.44 -16.06
C PRO A 105 7.33 2.95 -16.37
N PRO A 106 6.77 3.33 -17.53
CA PRO A 106 6.56 4.74 -17.85
C PRO A 106 5.44 5.34 -16.99
N GLY A 107 5.64 6.55 -16.47
CA GLY A 107 4.65 7.32 -15.71
C GLY A 107 5.01 7.48 -14.22
N PRO A 108 5.13 6.38 -13.44
CA PRO A 108 5.53 6.44 -12.04
C PRO A 108 6.97 6.92 -11.85
N PRO A 109 7.35 7.34 -10.63
CA PRO A 109 8.74 7.54 -10.24
C PRO A 109 9.58 6.28 -10.52
N VAL A 110 10.83 6.48 -10.94
CA VAL A 110 11.75 5.39 -11.25
C VAL A 110 12.14 4.67 -9.95
N PRO A 111 11.85 3.37 -9.79
CA PRO A 111 12.26 2.62 -8.60
C PRO A 111 13.79 2.47 -8.54
N PRO A 112 14.37 2.35 -7.33
CA PRO A 112 15.80 2.09 -7.19
C PRO A 112 16.21 0.73 -7.82
N PRO A 113 17.49 0.52 -8.14
CA PRO A 113 17.98 -0.78 -8.59
C PRO A 113 17.85 -1.84 -7.49
N CYS A 114 17.55 -3.10 -7.86
CA CYS A 114 17.52 -4.18 -6.88
C CYS A 114 18.93 -4.70 -6.58
N PRO A 115 19.34 -4.83 -5.31
CA PRO A 115 20.54 -5.58 -4.92
C PRO A 115 20.60 -6.96 -5.61
N GLN A 116 21.73 -7.32 -6.17
CA GLN A 116 21.91 -8.62 -6.82
C GLN A 116 22.25 -9.68 -5.78
N VAL A 117 21.68 -10.89 -5.95
CA VAL A 117 21.83 -12.11 -5.13
C VAL A 117 21.47 -12.00 -3.64
N GLY A 118 21.48 -10.80 -3.07
CA GLY A 118 21.10 -10.49 -1.71
C GLY A 118 21.33 -9.00 -1.39
N GLY A 119 20.68 -8.49 -0.34
CA GLY A 119 20.88 -7.13 0.14
C GLY A 119 19.59 -6.46 0.60
N THR A 120 19.67 -5.15 0.79
CA THR A 120 18.56 -4.33 1.27
C THR A 120 18.26 -3.20 0.31
N VAL A 121 16.98 -2.96 0.05
CA VAL A 121 16.46 -1.80 -0.68
C VAL A 121 15.33 -1.17 0.12
N SER A 122 15.27 0.17 0.12
CA SER A 122 14.28 0.93 0.89
C SER A 122 13.84 2.16 0.12
N GLY A 123 12.64 2.65 0.42
CA GLY A 123 12.11 3.85 -0.21
C GLY A 123 10.82 4.33 0.43
N VAL A 124 10.25 5.35 -0.18
CA VAL A 124 8.95 5.92 0.19
C VAL A 124 8.04 5.88 -1.03
N LEU A 125 6.90 5.25 -0.88
CA LEU A 125 5.85 5.18 -1.88
C LEU A 125 4.75 6.19 -1.57
N THR A 126 4.19 6.76 -2.62
CA THR A 126 3.11 7.74 -2.62
C THR A 126 2.06 7.34 -3.66
N ALA A 127 1.02 8.16 -3.83
CA ALA A 127 0.04 7.97 -4.88
C ALA A 127 0.67 7.84 -6.29
N ALA A 128 1.74 8.58 -6.57
CA ALA A 128 2.40 8.54 -7.88
C ALA A 128 3.03 7.18 -8.22
N ASP A 129 3.30 6.36 -7.21
CA ASP A 129 3.93 5.04 -7.37
C ASP A 129 2.92 3.92 -7.63
N VAL A 130 1.62 4.17 -7.39
CA VAL A 130 0.56 3.19 -7.61
C VAL A 130 0.22 3.13 -9.09
N ILE A 131 0.36 1.95 -9.68
CA ILE A 131 0.20 1.74 -11.13
C ILE A 131 -1.07 0.97 -11.51
N GLY A 132 -1.72 0.34 -10.55
CA GLY A 132 -2.80 -0.58 -10.85
C GLY A 132 -2.99 -1.62 -9.73
N PRO A 133 -3.52 -2.82 -10.05
CA PRO A 133 -4.04 -3.27 -11.35
C PRO A 133 -5.51 -2.86 -11.57
N SER A 134 -5.80 -2.13 -12.66
CA SER A 134 -7.13 -1.57 -12.93
C SER A 134 -8.20 -2.63 -13.18
N THR A 135 -7.81 -3.78 -13.75
CA THR A 135 -8.70 -4.94 -13.94
C THR A 135 -9.16 -5.57 -12.62
N GLN A 136 -8.49 -5.27 -11.51
CA GLN A 136 -8.89 -5.68 -10.16
C GLN A 136 -9.39 -4.51 -9.32
N GLY A 137 -9.74 -3.39 -9.96
CA GLY A 137 -10.39 -2.25 -9.31
C GLY A 137 -9.43 -1.30 -8.57
N VAL A 138 -8.14 -1.33 -8.88
CA VAL A 138 -7.16 -0.33 -8.39
C VAL A 138 -6.58 0.41 -9.59
N SER A 139 -6.90 1.68 -9.73
CA SER A 139 -6.35 2.54 -10.79
C SER A 139 -5.03 3.18 -10.37
N ALA A 140 -4.25 3.63 -11.36
CA ALA A 140 -3.04 4.39 -11.06
C ALA A 140 -3.36 5.64 -10.23
N GLY A 141 -2.56 5.93 -9.21
CA GLY A 141 -2.83 7.04 -8.28
C GLY A 141 -3.70 6.70 -7.06
N GLU A 142 -4.40 5.55 -7.04
CA GLU A 142 -5.34 5.20 -5.96
C GLU A 142 -4.63 4.66 -4.71
N PHE A 143 -3.88 5.52 -4.03
CA PHE A 143 -3.11 5.14 -2.83
C PHE A 143 -3.98 4.60 -1.69
N ALA A 144 -5.19 5.15 -1.52
CA ALA A 144 -6.12 4.69 -0.50
C ALA A 144 -6.52 3.21 -0.71
N GLU A 145 -6.67 2.80 -1.96
CA GLU A 145 -6.99 1.42 -2.35
C GLU A 145 -5.82 0.47 -2.09
N PHE A 146 -4.60 0.91 -2.42
CA PHE A 146 -3.37 0.20 -2.08
C PHE A 146 -3.23 -0.02 -0.56
N ILE A 147 -3.42 1.03 0.25
CA ILE A 147 -3.37 0.93 1.71
C ILE A 147 -4.48 0.03 2.26
N ARG A 148 -5.68 0.08 1.67
CA ARG A 148 -6.80 -0.79 2.06
C ARG A 148 -6.47 -2.26 1.80
N ALA A 149 -5.88 -2.59 0.65
CA ALA A 149 -5.45 -3.95 0.32
C ALA A 149 -4.38 -4.48 1.29
N LEU A 150 -3.41 -3.63 1.64
CA LEU A 150 -2.37 -3.94 2.63
C LEU A 150 -2.96 -4.26 4.01
N ARG A 151 -3.84 -3.38 4.53
CA ARG A 151 -4.49 -3.58 5.83
C ARG A 151 -5.43 -4.79 5.87
N ALA A 152 -5.99 -5.17 4.73
CA ALA A 152 -6.86 -6.34 4.61
C ALA A 152 -6.08 -7.67 4.41
N SER A 153 -4.74 -7.64 4.49
CA SER A 153 -3.88 -8.78 4.16
C SER A 153 -4.21 -9.39 2.79
N ALA A 154 -4.54 -8.53 1.83
CA ALA A 154 -4.83 -8.86 0.45
C ALA A 154 -3.71 -8.37 -0.50
N ALA A 155 -2.54 -8.06 0.04
CA ALA A 155 -1.36 -7.68 -0.73
C ALA A 155 -0.11 -8.44 -0.27
N TYR A 156 0.75 -8.85 -1.21
CA TYR A 156 1.96 -9.61 -0.94
C TYR A 156 3.19 -8.95 -1.57
N GLY A 157 4.33 -9.04 -0.88
CA GLY A 157 5.64 -8.70 -1.43
C GLY A 157 6.17 -9.85 -2.28
N ASN A 158 6.84 -9.54 -3.38
CA ASN A 158 7.40 -10.55 -4.28
C ASN A 158 8.75 -10.10 -4.86
N VAL A 159 9.74 -10.99 -4.93
CA VAL A 159 11.02 -10.76 -5.62
C VAL A 159 11.14 -11.74 -6.79
N HIS A 160 11.57 -11.23 -7.94
CA HIS A 160 11.66 -11.97 -9.20
C HIS A 160 13.10 -12.07 -9.66
N THR A 161 13.47 -13.23 -10.21
CA THR A 161 14.83 -13.49 -10.70
C THR A 161 14.81 -14.00 -12.13
N ALA A 162 15.99 -14.08 -12.75
CA ALA A 162 16.13 -14.64 -14.09
C ALA A 162 15.69 -16.10 -14.18
N ALA A 163 15.92 -16.91 -13.13
CA ALA A 163 15.43 -18.29 -13.06
C ALA A 163 13.91 -18.38 -12.85
N PHE A 164 13.33 -17.45 -12.09
CA PHE A 164 11.90 -17.41 -11.80
C PHE A 164 11.28 -16.03 -12.09
N PRO A 165 11.05 -15.69 -13.37
CA PRO A 165 10.50 -14.37 -13.73
C PRO A 165 9.08 -14.13 -13.20
N GLY A 166 8.32 -15.19 -12.93
CA GLY A 166 7.00 -15.11 -12.31
C GLY A 166 7.00 -14.80 -10.80
N GLY A 167 8.16 -14.94 -10.14
CA GLY A 167 8.34 -14.80 -8.70
C GLY A 167 9.21 -15.93 -8.16
N GLU A 168 10.25 -15.61 -7.37
CA GLU A 168 11.07 -16.61 -6.67
C GLU A 168 10.72 -16.71 -5.19
N ILE A 169 10.48 -15.57 -4.53
CA ILE A 169 10.08 -15.50 -3.12
C ILE A 169 8.89 -14.55 -2.93
N ARG A 170 7.88 -15.01 -2.19
CA ARG A 170 6.63 -14.27 -1.89
C ARG A 170 6.28 -14.37 -0.41
N GLY A 171 5.68 -13.29 0.10
CA GLY A 171 5.18 -13.21 1.47
C GLY A 171 3.97 -12.29 1.57
N GLN A 172 2.92 -12.73 2.27
CA GLN A 172 1.71 -11.93 2.47
C GLN A 172 2.00 -10.81 3.49
N VAL A 173 1.64 -9.56 3.16
CA VAL A 173 1.77 -8.46 4.12
C VAL A 173 0.67 -8.57 5.15
N THR A 174 1.07 -8.65 6.42
CA THR A 174 0.18 -8.68 7.57
C THR A 174 0.45 -7.49 8.46
N PHE A 175 -0.61 -6.89 8.99
CA PHE A 175 -0.51 -5.83 9.96
C PHE A 175 -0.97 -6.39 11.30
N ARG A 176 -0.11 -6.29 12.32
CA ARG A 176 -0.47 -6.68 13.68
C ARG A 176 -0.86 -5.43 14.46
N ASP A 177 -1.99 -5.47 15.15
CA ASP A 177 -2.30 -4.53 16.21
C ASP A 177 -1.36 -4.83 17.39
N ARG A 178 -0.72 -3.80 17.94
CA ARG A 178 0.10 -3.94 19.15
C ARG A 178 -0.81 -4.11 20.36
N HIS A 179 -1.42 -5.28 20.53
CA HIS A 179 -2.21 -5.60 21.71
C HIS A 179 -1.87 -6.93 22.38
N ASP A 180 -0.82 -7.63 21.95
CA ASP A 180 -0.46 -8.96 22.47
C ASP A 180 1.01 -9.06 22.92
N ASP A 181 1.46 -8.15 23.79
CA ASP A 181 2.70 -8.34 24.57
C ASP A 181 2.44 -7.91 26.02
N ASP A 182 1.72 -8.76 26.78
CA ASP A 182 1.69 -8.78 28.26
C ASP A 182 2.36 -10.06 28.76
#